data_AF-A0A162NJT4-F1
#
_entry.id   AF-A0A162NJT4-F1
#
_cell.length_a   1.000
_cell.length_b   1.000
_cell.length_c   1.000
_cell.angle_alpha   90.00
_cell.angle_beta   90.00
_cell.angle_gamma   90.00
#
_symmetry.space_group_name_H-M   'P 1'
#
loop_
_entity.id
_entity.type
_entity.pdbx_description
1 polymer ?
#
loop_
_entity_poly.entity_id
_entity_poly.type
_entity_poly.pdbx_seq_one_letter_code
_entity_poly.pdbx_strand_id
1 'polypeptide(L)'
;MDANKAAEVLRKIEDLNENHEISIIKLSEPISSAVAQESRQQRTSDASNASQDATTPASLDADLEHYKELFAKLRFSYVEQVTKEKFIRAIVGDPPVIVSPQENLELEKANLEAKAQLKALKVEVAEMVTELEKKGKELAKRYETVQLDTAKLKELPDKIAELEERVAELKEAQEPGQKPYMNLPLAKTLDLVDEKKRQQQQLDRELEQLQARVPRKRKELERLQAELQPLEAKRQNSKAAAKEARRRKEGAGGDADDLEEREHHRRPPNTAKMTKGTSSFGKRHNKTHTLCRRCGRRSLHIQKHTCSSCGYPSAKTRKYNWSEKAKRRKTVGTGRMRYLKDVSRRFKNGFQTGVPKGSAGPAVQQS
;
A
#
# COMPACT_ATOMS: atom_id res chain seq x y z
N MET A 1 -29.87 -22.70 -2.89
CA MET A 1 -28.85 -23.01 -3.91
C MET A 1 -28.22 -24.32 -3.50
N ASP A 2 -28.19 -25.32 -4.38
CA ASP A 2 -27.96 -26.71 -3.97
C ASP A 2 -26.50 -26.90 -3.54
N ALA A 3 -26.23 -26.95 -2.24
CA ALA A 3 -24.91 -27.30 -1.69
C ALA A 3 -24.35 -28.59 -2.31
N ASN A 4 -25.25 -29.52 -2.68
CA ASN A 4 -24.95 -30.75 -3.40
C ASN A 4 -24.31 -30.51 -4.77
N LYS A 5 -24.73 -29.49 -5.52
CA LYS A 5 -24.13 -29.15 -6.82
C LYS A 5 -22.72 -28.59 -6.66
N ALA A 6 -22.48 -27.77 -5.63
CA ALA A 6 -21.14 -27.25 -5.34
C ALA A 6 -20.16 -28.37 -4.95
N ALA A 7 -20.62 -29.31 -4.12
CA ALA A 7 -19.85 -30.49 -3.72
C ALA A 7 -19.56 -31.43 -4.90
N GLU A 8 -20.51 -31.64 -5.80
CA GLU A 8 -20.32 -32.47 -7.00
C GLU A 8 -19.29 -31.84 -7.96
N VAL A 9 -19.34 -30.52 -8.14
CA VAL A 9 -18.37 -29.78 -8.97
C VAL A 9 -16.97 -29.83 -8.37
N LEU A 10 -16.83 -29.65 -7.05
CA LEU A 10 -15.55 -29.77 -6.36
C LEU A 10 -14.92 -31.15 -6.55
N ARG A 11 -15.70 -32.22 -6.36
CA ARG A 11 -15.22 -33.59 -6.58
C ARG A 11 -14.73 -33.79 -8.01
N LYS A 12 -15.50 -33.35 -9.01
CA LYS A 12 -15.08 -33.42 -10.42
C LYS A 12 -13.77 -32.66 -10.68
N ILE A 13 -13.55 -31.51 -10.04
CA ILE A 13 -12.30 -30.74 -10.19
C ILE A 13 -11.13 -31.47 -9.52
N GLU A 14 -11.34 -32.05 -8.34
CA GLU A 14 -10.33 -32.83 -7.63
C GLU A 14 -9.95 -34.09 -8.41
N ASP A 15 -10.93 -34.84 -8.93
CA ASP A 15 -10.73 -35.99 -9.81
C ASP A 15 -9.92 -35.62 -11.07
N LEU A 16 -10.22 -34.48 -11.70
CA LEU A 16 -9.50 -34.02 -12.88
C LEU A 16 -8.06 -33.62 -12.58
N ASN A 17 -7.80 -33.04 -11.41
CA ASN A 17 -6.44 -32.68 -10.99
C ASN A 17 -5.59 -33.92 -10.65
N GLU A 18 -6.17 -34.92 -9.99
CA GLU A 18 -5.46 -36.17 -9.65
C GLU A 18 -5.12 -36.98 -10.91
N ASN A 19 -6.01 -36.99 -11.91
CA ASN A 19 -5.78 -37.70 -13.17
C ASN A 19 -4.81 -36.98 -14.12
N HIS A 20 -4.50 -35.70 -13.88
CA HIS A 20 -3.63 -34.87 -14.73
C HIS A 20 -2.52 -34.19 -13.91
N GLU A 21 -1.58 -34.99 -13.37
CA GLU A 21 -0.34 -34.47 -12.79
C GLU A 21 0.63 -33.97 -13.89
N ILE A 22 0.31 -32.82 -14.48
CA ILE A 22 1.17 -32.12 -15.45
C ILE A 22 2.31 -31.43 -14.69
N SER A 23 3.27 -32.23 -14.24
CA SER A 23 4.52 -31.75 -13.63
C SER A 23 5.53 -31.50 -14.74
N ILE A 24 6.12 -30.30 -14.79
CA ILE A 24 7.21 -29.95 -15.72
C ILE A 24 8.35 -30.98 -15.62
N ILE A 25 8.59 -31.51 -14.42
CA ILE A 25 9.62 -32.50 -14.14
C ILE A 25 9.26 -33.83 -14.81
N LYS A 26 8.01 -34.32 -14.64
CA LYS A 26 7.53 -35.56 -15.30
C LYS A 26 7.47 -35.42 -16.83
N LEU A 27 7.15 -34.23 -17.34
CA LEU A 27 7.16 -33.95 -18.77
C LEU A 27 8.56 -33.84 -19.35
N SER A 28 9.56 -33.45 -18.55
CA SER A 28 10.96 -33.38 -18.95
C SER A 28 11.69 -34.72 -18.86
N GLU A 29 11.23 -35.66 -18.04
CA GLU A 29 11.83 -37.01 -17.88
C GLU A 29 12.03 -37.78 -19.19
N PRO A 30 11.07 -37.82 -20.15
CA PRO A 30 11.27 -38.46 -21.45
C PRO A 30 12.36 -37.77 -22.28
N ILE A 31 12.45 -36.44 -22.21
CA ILE A 31 13.43 -35.65 -22.95
C ILE A 31 14.82 -35.85 -22.34
N SER A 32 14.94 -35.77 -21.02
CA SER A 32 16.19 -36.00 -20.29
C SER A 32 16.69 -37.44 -20.42
N SER A 33 15.79 -38.43 -20.42
CA SER A 33 16.15 -39.84 -20.60
C SER A 33 16.58 -40.17 -22.03
N ALA A 34 15.95 -39.59 -23.05
CA ALA A 34 16.38 -39.72 -24.44
C ALA A 34 17.80 -39.15 -24.68
N VAL A 35 18.08 -37.96 -24.13
CA VAL A 35 19.42 -37.34 -24.18
C VAL A 35 20.46 -38.17 -23.41
N ALA A 36 20.08 -38.77 -22.27
CA ALA A 36 20.95 -39.67 -21.51
C ALA A 36 21.25 -40.99 -22.26
N GLN A 37 20.33 -41.48 -23.10
CA GLN A 37 20.54 -42.67 -23.92
C GLN A 37 21.46 -42.40 -25.11
N GLU A 38 21.34 -41.25 -25.78
CA GLU A 38 22.24 -40.84 -26.88
C GLU A 38 23.68 -40.63 -26.40
N SER A 39 23.86 -39.98 -25.23
CA SER A 39 25.21 -39.75 -24.66
C SER A 39 25.95 -41.05 -24.28
N ARG A 40 25.23 -42.15 -24.02
CA ARG A 40 25.84 -43.46 -23.71
C ARG A 40 26.38 -44.18 -24.96
N GLN A 41 25.95 -43.78 -26.15
CA GLN A 41 26.42 -44.33 -27.43
C GLN A 41 27.54 -43.49 -28.06
N GLN A 42 27.74 -42.24 -27.63
CA GLN A 42 28.83 -41.37 -28.08
C GLN A 42 30.07 -41.49 -27.18
N ARG A 43 31.24 -41.53 -27.82
CA ARG A 43 32.56 -41.67 -27.18
C ARG A 43 32.79 -40.60 -26.11
N THR A 44 33.37 -41.03 -24.98
CA THR A 44 33.57 -40.30 -23.72
C THR A 44 34.64 -39.20 -23.75
N SER A 45 34.67 -38.34 -24.76
CA SER A 45 35.68 -37.27 -24.87
C SER A 45 35.13 -35.85 -24.72
N ASP A 46 33.86 -35.65 -24.35
CA ASP A 46 33.29 -34.32 -24.15
C ASP A 46 33.06 -33.99 -22.66
N ALA A 47 33.67 -32.88 -22.23
CA ALA A 47 33.74 -32.40 -20.85
C ALA A 47 32.45 -31.69 -20.36
N SER A 48 31.27 -32.06 -20.88
CA SER A 48 30.03 -31.28 -20.70
C SER A 48 28.99 -31.89 -19.75
N ASN A 49 29.31 -32.96 -19.02
CA ASN A 49 28.35 -33.64 -18.13
C ASN A 49 28.18 -33.04 -16.71
N ALA A 50 28.57 -31.79 -16.48
CA ALA A 50 28.59 -31.21 -15.13
C ALA A 50 27.30 -30.51 -14.68
N SER A 51 26.26 -30.36 -15.52
CA SER A 51 25.08 -29.52 -15.19
C SER A 51 23.84 -30.31 -14.73
N GLN A 52 23.97 -31.59 -14.39
CA GLN A 52 22.80 -32.40 -13.97
C GLN A 52 22.42 -32.21 -12.49
N ASP A 53 23.21 -31.47 -11.71
CA ASP A 53 22.93 -31.24 -10.30
C ASP A 53 22.05 -30.00 -10.08
N ALA A 54 20.77 -30.28 -9.78
CA ALA A 54 19.75 -29.40 -9.22
C ALA A 54 19.20 -28.29 -10.16
N THR A 55 18.30 -28.71 -11.05
CA THR A 55 17.43 -27.89 -11.92
C THR A 55 16.48 -26.99 -11.11
N THR A 56 17.02 -25.93 -10.52
CA THR A 56 16.21 -24.80 -10.06
C THR A 56 15.96 -23.85 -11.24
N PRO A 57 14.82 -23.15 -11.31
CA PRO A 57 14.53 -22.23 -12.43
C PRO A 57 15.63 -21.19 -12.69
N ALA A 58 16.31 -20.73 -11.62
CA ALA A 58 17.43 -19.80 -11.73
C ALA A 58 18.73 -20.45 -12.25
N SER A 59 18.94 -21.75 -12.03
CA SER A 59 20.10 -22.49 -12.57
C SER A 59 19.98 -22.72 -14.08
N LEU A 60 18.75 -22.93 -14.58
CA LEU A 60 18.49 -23.13 -16.02
C LEU A 60 18.90 -21.93 -16.87
N ASP A 61 18.62 -20.72 -16.41
CA ASP A 61 19.00 -19.51 -17.15
C ASP A 61 20.53 -19.37 -17.25
N ALA A 62 21.23 -19.66 -16.15
CA ALA A 62 22.70 -19.64 -16.11
C ALA A 62 23.32 -20.72 -17.00
N ASP A 63 22.73 -21.92 -17.01
CA ASP A 63 23.15 -23.02 -17.89
C ASP A 63 22.93 -22.66 -19.37
N LEU A 64 21.79 -22.06 -19.72
CA LEU A 64 21.51 -21.62 -21.09
C LEU A 64 22.50 -20.56 -21.57
N GLU A 65 22.91 -19.63 -20.70
CA GLU A 65 23.95 -18.65 -21.01
C GLU A 65 25.31 -19.33 -21.21
N HIS A 66 25.70 -20.23 -20.30
CA HIS A 66 26.94 -21.00 -20.40
C HIS A 66 26.99 -21.82 -21.70
N TYR A 67 25.93 -22.54 -22.04
CA TYR A 67 25.86 -23.34 -23.26
C TYR A 67 25.92 -22.48 -24.52
N LYS A 68 25.24 -21.32 -24.55
CA LYS A 68 25.34 -20.37 -25.68
C LYS A 68 26.79 -19.93 -25.91
N GLU A 69 27.51 -19.59 -24.85
CA GLU A 69 28.91 -19.19 -24.95
C GLU A 69 29.82 -20.35 -25.36
N LEU A 70 29.62 -21.53 -24.77
CA LEU A 70 30.38 -22.75 -25.08
C LEU A 70 30.21 -23.13 -26.56
N PHE A 71 28.97 -23.19 -27.05
CA PHE A 71 28.69 -23.52 -28.45
C PHE A 71 29.18 -22.45 -29.42
N ALA A 72 29.15 -21.16 -29.05
CA ALA A 72 29.74 -20.11 -29.87
C ALA A 72 31.26 -20.30 -30.03
N LYS A 73 31.96 -20.62 -28.93
CA LYS A 73 33.41 -20.90 -28.93
C LYS A 73 33.74 -22.18 -29.71
N LEU A 74 33.00 -23.26 -29.49
CA LEU A 74 33.16 -24.53 -30.20
C LEU A 74 32.90 -24.36 -31.70
N ARG A 75 31.84 -23.64 -32.08
CA ARG A 75 31.54 -23.34 -33.49
C ARG A 75 32.70 -22.62 -34.16
N PHE A 76 33.29 -21.62 -33.50
CA PHE A 76 34.44 -20.89 -34.06
C PHE A 76 35.64 -21.83 -34.25
N SER A 77 36.00 -22.58 -33.21
CA SER A 77 37.13 -23.51 -33.26
C SER A 77 36.94 -24.61 -34.30
N TYR A 78 35.74 -25.20 -34.38
CA TYR A 78 35.41 -26.24 -35.35
C TYR A 78 35.47 -25.74 -36.79
N VAL A 79 34.87 -24.57 -37.08
CA VAL A 79 34.91 -23.98 -38.44
C VAL A 79 36.36 -23.67 -38.84
N GLU A 80 37.17 -23.15 -37.92
CA GLU A 80 38.59 -22.89 -38.18
C GLU A 80 39.38 -24.19 -38.43
N GLN A 81 39.17 -25.23 -37.61
CA GLN A 81 39.86 -26.51 -37.77
C GLN A 81 39.48 -27.20 -39.07
N VAL A 82 38.18 -27.27 -39.38
CA VAL A 82 37.68 -27.90 -40.61
C VAL A 82 38.13 -27.14 -41.85
N THR A 83 38.18 -25.80 -41.81
CA THR A 83 38.69 -25.02 -42.95
C THR A 83 40.19 -25.27 -43.16
N LYS A 84 41.00 -25.26 -42.10
CA LYS A 84 42.43 -25.61 -42.18
C LYS A 84 42.65 -27.02 -42.73
N GLU A 85 41.92 -28.01 -42.21
CA GLU A 85 42.04 -29.39 -42.66
C GLU A 85 41.63 -29.57 -44.12
N LYS A 86 40.47 -29.01 -44.52
CA LYS A 86 40.01 -29.07 -45.91
C LYS A 86 41.00 -28.38 -46.86
N PHE A 87 41.55 -27.24 -46.46
CA PHE A 87 42.55 -26.53 -47.26
C PHE A 87 43.82 -27.34 -47.46
N ILE A 88 44.37 -27.94 -46.39
CA ILE A 88 45.56 -28.79 -46.48
C ILE A 88 45.28 -30.01 -47.37
N ARG A 89 44.14 -30.68 -47.19
CA ARG A 89 43.74 -31.82 -48.03
C ARG A 89 43.58 -31.44 -49.51
N ALA A 90 43.07 -30.25 -49.81
CA ALA A 90 42.89 -29.77 -51.18
C ALA A 90 44.23 -29.50 -51.90
N ILE A 91 45.26 -29.04 -51.17
CA ILE A 91 46.59 -28.76 -51.73
C ILE A 91 47.44 -30.04 -51.84
N VAL A 92 47.34 -30.93 -50.86
CA VAL A 92 48.18 -32.14 -50.78
C VAL A 92 47.56 -33.33 -51.52
N GLY A 93 46.27 -33.29 -51.86
CA GLY A 93 45.62 -34.35 -52.64
C GLY A 93 46.14 -34.42 -54.07
N ASP A 94 46.34 -35.64 -54.58
CA ASP A 94 46.70 -35.90 -55.98
C ASP A 94 45.45 -36.42 -56.74
N PRO A 95 44.91 -35.69 -57.74
CA PRO A 95 45.30 -34.37 -58.23
C PRO A 95 44.79 -33.21 -57.33
N PRO A 96 45.48 -32.05 -57.34
CA PRO A 96 45.09 -30.91 -56.50
C PRO A 96 43.72 -30.37 -56.91
N VAL A 97 42.88 -30.09 -55.92
CA VAL A 97 41.53 -29.60 -56.14
C VAL A 97 41.60 -28.10 -56.44
N ILE A 98 41.44 -27.73 -57.72
CA ILE A 98 41.39 -26.34 -58.17
C ILE A 98 39.93 -25.90 -58.22
N VAL A 99 39.54 -24.98 -57.35
CA VAL A 99 38.19 -24.42 -57.34
C VAL A 99 38.02 -23.50 -58.54
N SER A 100 37.09 -23.83 -59.44
CA SER A 100 36.82 -22.98 -60.60
C SER A 100 35.97 -21.76 -60.22
N PRO A 101 36.08 -20.63 -60.94
CA PRO A 101 35.20 -19.48 -60.72
C PRO A 101 33.71 -19.82 -60.89
N GLN A 102 33.39 -20.81 -61.72
CA GLN A 102 32.01 -21.26 -61.95
C GLN A 102 31.45 -22.01 -60.73
N GLU A 103 32.22 -22.93 -60.14
CA GLU A 103 31.85 -23.62 -58.90
C GLU A 103 31.62 -22.65 -57.74
N ASN A 104 32.44 -21.59 -57.63
CA ASN A 104 32.23 -20.55 -56.63
C ASN A 104 30.88 -19.84 -56.81
N LEU A 105 30.52 -19.50 -58.06
CA LEU A 105 29.22 -18.87 -58.35
C LEU A 105 28.05 -19.81 -58.06
N GLU A 106 28.19 -21.11 -58.30
CA GLU A 106 27.17 -22.11 -57.97
C GLU A 106 27.01 -22.28 -56.46
N LEU A 107 28.12 -22.36 -55.71
CA LEU A 107 28.11 -22.43 -54.26
C LEU A 107 27.57 -21.16 -53.62
N GLU A 108 27.84 -19.99 -54.19
CA GLU A 108 27.26 -18.72 -53.73
C GLU A 108 25.74 -18.72 -53.90
N LYS A 109 25.23 -19.19 -55.05
CA LYS A 109 23.79 -19.32 -55.28
C LYS A 109 23.14 -20.29 -54.29
N ALA A 110 23.71 -21.48 -54.12
CA ALA A 110 23.19 -22.48 -53.17
C ALA A 110 23.23 -21.96 -51.71
N ASN A 111 24.29 -21.25 -51.32
CA ASN A 111 24.37 -20.62 -50.00
C ASN A 111 23.33 -19.51 -49.81
N LEU A 112 23.03 -18.73 -50.84
CA LEU A 112 22.00 -17.70 -50.80
C LEU A 112 20.61 -18.34 -50.61
N GLU A 113 20.31 -19.41 -51.34
CA GLU A 113 19.07 -20.17 -51.20
C GLU A 113 18.92 -20.77 -49.81
N ALA A 114 19.94 -21.50 -49.33
CA ALA A 114 19.95 -22.08 -47.99
C ALA A 114 19.85 -21.01 -46.88
N LYS A 115 20.50 -19.86 -47.07
CA LYS A 115 20.39 -18.73 -46.14
C LYS A 115 19.00 -18.11 -46.14
N ALA A 116 18.34 -18.03 -47.29
CA ALA A 116 16.96 -17.58 -47.39
C ALA A 116 16.00 -18.54 -46.67
N GLN A 117 16.15 -19.86 -46.89
CA GLN A 117 15.38 -20.90 -46.20
C GLN A 117 15.59 -20.84 -44.68
N LEU A 118 16.85 -20.76 -44.23
CA LEU A 118 17.17 -20.64 -42.81
C LEU A 118 16.56 -19.38 -42.19
N LYS A 119 16.52 -18.27 -42.94
CA LYS A 119 15.90 -17.03 -42.47
C LYS A 119 14.39 -17.18 -42.34
N ALA A 120 13.73 -17.84 -43.28
CA ALA A 120 12.29 -18.14 -43.21
C ALA A 120 11.97 -19.01 -41.99
N LEU A 121 12.66 -20.14 -41.82
CA LEU A 121 12.47 -21.05 -40.68
C LEU A 121 12.74 -20.36 -39.33
N LYS A 122 13.73 -19.46 -39.26
CA LYS A 122 13.99 -18.68 -38.04
C LYS A 122 12.84 -17.74 -37.69
N VAL A 123 12.18 -17.16 -38.70
CA VAL A 123 11.01 -16.31 -38.49
C VAL A 123 9.84 -17.17 -38.00
N GLU A 124 9.58 -18.31 -38.65
CA GLU A 124 8.52 -19.24 -38.23
C GLU A 124 8.72 -19.73 -36.79
N VAL A 125 9.94 -20.14 -36.42
CA VAL A 125 10.26 -20.56 -35.05
C VAL A 125 10.08 -19.41 -34.06
N ALA A 126 10.49 -18.19 -34.41
CA ALA A 126 10.29 -17.03 -33.55
C ALA A 126 8.80 -16.74 -33.36
N GLU A 127 7.99 -16.83 -34.41
CA GLU A 127 6.54 -16.66 -34.34
C GLU A 127 5.91 -17.74 -33.44
N MET A 128 6.23 -19.02 -33.64
CA MET A 128 5.76 -20.12 -32.79
C MET A 128 6.11 -19.91 -31.32
N VAL A 129 7.32 -19.45 -31.00
CA VAL A 129 7.72 -19.15 -29.61
C VAL A 129 6.85 -18.02 -29.04
N THR A 130 6.60 -16.94 -29.78
CA THR A 130 5.74 -15.86 -29.30
C THR A 130 4.29 -16.30 -29.09
N GLU A 131 3.77 -17.20 -29.92
CA GLU A 131 2.45 -17.78 -29.74
C GLU A 131 2.37 -18.69 -28.52
N LEU A 132 3.39 -19.51 -28.29
CA LEU A 132 3.50 -20.37 -27.11
C LEU A 132 3.57 -19.53 -25.83
N GLU A 133 4.33 -18.44 -25.82
CA GLU A 133 4.37 -17.52 -24.68
C GLU A 133 3.02 -16.87 -24.39
N LYS A 134 2.29 -16.47 -25.44
CA LYS A 134 0.92 -15.91 -25.29
C LYS A 134 -0.02 -16.95 -24.69
N LYS A 135 -0.05 -18.16 -25.27
CA LYS A 135 -0.86 -19.28 -24.79
C LYS A 135 -0.49 -19.65 -23.35
N GLY A 136 0.79 -19.67 -23.01
CA GLY A 136 1.28 -19.92 -21.65
C GLY A 136 0.77 -18.88 -20.65
N LYS A 137 0.82 -17.58 -21.00
CA LYS A 137 0.29 -16.50 -20.14
C LYS A 137 -1.24 -16.58 -19.98
N GLU A 138 -1.97 -16.91 -21.04
CA GLU A 138 -3.42 -17.10 -20.99
C GLU A 138 -3.81 -18.30 -20.13
N LEU A 139 -3.09 -19.42 -20.28
CA LEU A 139 -3.30 -20.62 -19.48
C LEU A 139 -3.02 -20.36 -18.00
N ALA A 140 -1.93 -19.66 -17.67
CA ALA A 140 -1.60 -19.29 -16.30
C ALA A 140 -2.71 -18.47 -15.64
N LYS A 141 -3.24 -17.46 -16.34
CA LYS A 141 -4.37 -16.66 -15.85
C LYS A 141 -5.63 -17.51 -15.63
N ARG A 142 -5.96 -18.38 -16.58
CA ARG A 142 -7.12 -19.28 -16.44
C ARG A 142 -6.94 -20.22 -15.25
N TYR A 143 -5.75 -20.76 -15.07
CA TYR A 143 -5.42 -21.62 -13.94
C TYR A 143 -5.56 -20.88 -12.60
N GLU A 144 -5.03 -19.66 -12.48
CA GLU A 144 -5.23 -18.81 -11.30
C GLU A 144 -6.72 -18.57 -11.00
N THR A 145 -7.53 -18.28 -12.03
CA THR A 145 -8.98 -18.11 -11.83
C THR A 145 -9.66 -19.39 -11.35
N VAL A 146 -9.33 -20.55 -11.92
CA VAL A 146 -9.87 -21.84 -11.47
C VAL A 146 -9.44 -22.14 -10.03
N GLN A 147 -8.20 -21.84 -9.64
CA GLN A 147 -7.74 -22.01 -8.27
C GLN A 147 -8.52 -21.14 -7.28
N LEU A 148 -8.72 -19.86 -7.61
CA LEU A 148 -9.49 -18.94 -6.77
C LEU A 148 -10.95 -19.38 -6.64
N ASP A 149 -11.58 -19.80 -7.74
CA ASP A 149 -12.97 -20.24 -7.73
C ASP A 149 -13.12 -21.59 -7.01
N THR A 150 -12.13 -22.48 -7.12
CA THR A 150 -12.08 -23.73 -6.33
C THR A 150 -11.98 -23.41 -4.83
N ALA A 151 -11.15 -22.45 -4.43
CA ALA A 151 -11.05 -22.02 -3.03
C ALA A 151 -12.39 -21.44 -2.53
N LYS A 152 -13.05 -20.60 -3.33
CA LYS A 152 -14.39 -20.08 -2.99
C LYS A 152 -15.41 -21.21 -2.86
N LEU A 153 -15.42 -22.17 -3.79
CA LEU A 153 -16.34 -23.30 -3.75
C LEU A 153 -16.13 -24.15 -2.49
N LYS A 154 -14.90 -24.26 -1.97
CA LYS A 154 -14.62 -24.94 -0.69
C LYS A 154 -15.20 -24.19 0.52
N GLU A 155 -15.18 -22.86 0.51
CA GLU A 155 -15.70 -22.04 1.62
C GLU A 155 -17.22 -21.83 1.61
N LEU A 156 -17.87 -21.92 0.44
CA LEU A 156 -19.29 -21.59 0.28
C LEU A 156 -20.24 -22.49 1.10
N PRO A 157 -20.06 -23.82 1.19
CA PRO A 157 -20.92 -24.68 2.00
C PRO A 157 -20.97 -24.27 3.47
N ASP A 158 -19.81 -23.98 4.07
CA ASP A 158 -19.71 -23.56 5.48
C ASP A 158 -20.43 -22.23 5.71
N LYS A 159 -20.24 -21.26 4.80
CA LYS A 159 -20.94 -19.96 4.86
C LYS A 159 -22.45 -20.10 4.69
N ILE A 160 -22.90 -21.01 3.83
CA ILE A 160 -24.34 -21.28 3.65
C ILE A 160 -24.90 -21.88 4.94
N ALA A 161 -24.22 -22.85 5.56
CA ALA A 161 -24.63 -23.44 6.82
C ALA A 161 -24.72 -22.40 7.95
N GLU A 162 -23.70 -21.53 8.08
CA GLU A 162 -23.69 -20.43 9.06
C GLU A 162 -24.86 -19.45 8.84
N LEU A 163 -25.14 -19.07 7.59
CA LEU A 163 -26.26 -18.20 7.26
C LEU A 163 -27.62 -18.87 7.52
N GLU A 164 -27.74 -20.17 7.24
CA GLU A 164 -28.96 -20.94 7.53
C GLU A 164 -29.21 -21.06 9.03
N GLU A 165 -28.17 -21.33 9.83
CA GLU A 165 -28.24 -21.31 11.30
C GLU A 165 -28.65 -19.93 11.80
N ARG A 166 -28.02 -18.86 11.29
CA ARG A 166 -28.36 -17.49 11.70
C ARG A 166 -29.79 -17.11 11.31
N VAL A 167 -30.28 -17.56 10.17
CA VAL A 167 -31.67 -17.38 9.76
C VAL A 167 -32.61 -18.17 10.68
N ALA A 168 -32.24 -19.37 11.12
CA ALA A 168 -33.02 -20.14 12.09
C ALA A 168 -33.08 -19.44 13.45
N GLU A 169 -31.94 -18.96 13.97
CA GLU A 169 -31.88 -18.17 15.22
C GLU A 169 -32.74 -16.91 15.13
N LEU A 170 -32.67 -16.18 14.01
CA LEU A 170 -33.48 -14.98 13.81
C LEU A 170 -34.97 -15.30 13.74
N LYS A 171 -35.35 -16.44 13.14
CA LYS A 171 -36.74 -16.89 13.10
C LYS A 171 -37.26 -17.30 14.47
N GLU A 172 -36.43 -17.96 15.29
CA GLU A 172 -36.76 -18.31 16.68
C GLU A 172 -36.84 -17.06 17.58
N ALA A 173 -35.90 -16.13 17.44
CA ALA A 173 -35.96 -14.83 18.14
C ALA A 173 -37.16 -13.98 17.71
N GLN A 174 -37.70 -14.23 16.52
CA GLN A 174 -38.93 -13.63 16.00
C GLN A 174 -40.19 -14.37 16.44
N GLU A 175 -40.11 -15.25 17.45
CA GLU A 175 -41.30 -15.75 18.12
C GLU A 175 -42.22 -14.59 18.53
N PRO A 176 -43.54 -14.72 18.30
CA PRO A 176 -44.46 -13.61 18.43
C PRO A 176 -44.49 -13.13 19.89
N GLY A 177 -43.85 -12.00 20.15
CA GLY A 177 -43.95 -11.34 21.45
C GLY A 177 -45.43 -11.09 21.80
N GLN A 178 -45.74 -11.03 23.09
CA GLN A 178 -47.11 -10.87 23.63
C GLN A 178 -47.91 -9.69 23.05
N LYS A 179 -47.27 -8.75 22.35
CA LYS A 179 -47.88 -7.51 21.85
C LYS A 179 -48.09 -7.58 20.32
N PRO A 180 -49.34 -7.47 19.82
CA PRO A 180 -49.69 -7.63 18.41
C PRO A 180 -48.95 -6.72 17.41
N TYR A 181 -48.48 -5.54 17.84
CA TYR A 181 -47.77 -4.59 16.97
C TYR A 181 -46.32 -4.99 16.66
N MET A 182 -45.75 -5.95 17.38
CA MET A 182 -44.38 -6.45 17.14
C MET A 182 -44.35 -7.50 16.01
N ASN A 183 -45.51 -8.00 15.58
CA ASN A 183 -45.65 -9.06 14.56
C ASN A 183 -46.24 -8.52 13.25
N LEU A 184 -46.00 -7.24 12.96
CA LEU A 184 -46.49 -6.58 11.76
C LEU A 184 -45.50 -6.80 10.58
N PRO A 185 -45.99 -6.97 9.34
CA PRO A 185 -45.16 -6.92 8.14
C PRO A 185 -44.41 -5.59 8.05
N LEU A 186 -43.23 -5.61 7.41
CA LEU A 186 -42.32 -4.45 7.32
C LEU A 186 -43.04 -3.15 6.90
N ALA A 187 -43.91 -3.22 5.89
CA ALA A 187 -44.68 -2.05 5.44
C ALA A 187 -45.51 -1.43 6.58
N LYS A 188 -46.28 -2.25 7.31
CA LYS A 188 -47.12 -1.79 8.42
C LYS A 188 -46.31 -1.31 9.63
N THR A 189 -45.11 -1.87 9.85
CA THR A 189 -44.20 -1.37 10.89
C THR A 189 -43.65 0.01 10.56
N LEU A 190 -43.34 0.28 9.29
CA LEU A 190 -42.86 1.58 8.84
C LEU A 190 -43.94 2.64 8.99
N ASP A 191 -45.17 2.32 8.59
CA ASP A 191 -46.32 3.21 8.77
C ASP A 191 -46.53 3.56 10.26
N LEU A 192 -46.50 2.55 11.15
CA LEU A 192 -46.65 2.75 12.59
C LEU A 192 -45.49 3.56 13.19
N VAL A 193 -44.26 3.33 12.73
CA VAL A 193 -43.09 4.13 13.15
C VAL A 193 -43.25 5.59 12.72
N ASP A 194 -43.73 5.84 11.51
CA ASP A 194 -43.94 7.20 11.01
C ASP A 194 -45.08 7.90 11.76
N GLU A 195 -46.16 7.18 12.08
CA GLU A 195 -47.21 7.69 12.98
C GLU A 195 -46.66 8.04 14.36
N LYS A 196 -45.83 7.17 14.96
CA LYS A 196 -45.22 7.42 16.27
C LYS A 196 -44.24 8.58 16.25
N LYS A 197 -43.45 8.72 15.18
CA LYS A 197 -42.57 9.89 14.98
C LYS A 197 -43.38 11.18 14.86
N ARG A 198 -44.51 11.17 14.15
CA ARG A 198 -45.41 12.33 14.08
C ARG A 198 -46.00 12.67 15.46
N GLN A 199 -46.43 11.68 16.22
CA GLN A 199 -46.91 11.87 17.60
C GLN A 199 -45.82 12.45 18.50
N GLN A 200 -44.59 11.94 18.41
CA GLN A 200 -43.46 12.46 19.16
C GLN A 200 -43.16 13.94 18.80
N GLN A 201 -43.13 14.27 17.51
CA GLN A 201 -42.94 15.65 17.05
C GLN A 201 -44.06 16.59 17.50
N GLN A 202 -45.29 16.11 17.59
CA GLN A 202 -46.41 16.89 18.13
C GLN A 202 -46.21 17.19 19.62
N LEU A 203 -45.87 16.16 20.41
CA LEU A 203 -45.59 16.31 21.84
C LEU A 203 -44.38 17.22 22.10
N ASP A 204 -43.33 17.12 21.29
CA ASP A 204 -42.16 18.00 21.39
C ASP A 204 -42.54 19.47 21.14
N ARG A 205 -43.38 19.74 20.13
CA ARG A 205 -43.91 21.09 19.87
C ARG A 205 -44.77 21.60 21.02
N GLU A 206 -45.61 20.74 21.61
CA GLU A 206 -46.42 21.10 22.79
C GLU A 206 -45.52 21.42 23.99
N LEU A 207 -44.48 20.62 24.22
CA LEU A 207 -43.48 20.87 25.25
C LEU A 207 -42.76 22.19 25.03
N GLU A 208 -42.33 22.49 23.80
CA GLU A 208 -41.69 23.77 23.45
C GLU A 208 -42.64 24.96 23.70
N GLN A 209 -43.91 24.84 23.32
CA GLN A 209 -44.91 25.87 23.58
C GLN A 209 -45.14 26.09 25.08
N LEU A 210 -45.22 25.02 25.86
CA LEU A 210 -45.36 25.10 27.31
C LEU A 210 -44.11 25.71 27.95
N GLN A 211 -42.92 25.27 27.55
CA GLN A 211 -41.64 25.81 28.01
C GLN A 211 -41.49 27.31 27.69
N ALA A 212 -41.98 27.76 26.53
CA ALA A 212 -42.01 29.18 26.16
C ALA A 212 -42.99 30.02 27.00
N ARG A 213 -44.06 29.42 27.54
CA ARG A 213 -45.03 30.09 28.43
C ARG A 213 -44.50 30.24 29.86
N VAL A 214 -43.68 29.29 30.34
CA VAL A 214 -43.10 29.30 31.69
C VAL A 214 -42.40 30.63 32.05
N PRO A 215 -41.47 31.20 31.25
CA PRO A 215 -40.79 32.45 31.62
C PRO A 215 -41.72 33.66 31.68
N ARG A 216 -42.76 33.71 30.82
CA ARG A 216 -43.76 34.80 30.87
C ARG A 216 -44.56 34.72 32.17
N LYS A 217 -45.02 33.52 32.53
CA LYS A 217 -45.73 33.29 33.80
C LYS A 217 -44.83 33.54 35.01
N ARG A 218 -43.54 33.20 34.96
CA ARG A 218 -42.57 33.56 36.01
C ARG A 218 -42.43 35.08 36.17
N LYS A 219 -42.29 35.84 35.08
CA LYS A 219 -42.25 37.31 35.13
C LYS A 219 -43.56 37.93 35.64
N GLU A 220 -44.71 37.37 35.28
CA GLU A 220 -46.00 37.78 35.84
C GLU A 220 -46.06 37.54 37.36
N LEU A 221 -45.59 36.38 37.83
CA LEU A 221 -45.49 36.07 39.26
C LEU A 221 -44.53 37.03 39.98
N GLU A 222 -43.35 37.30 39.42
CA GLU A 222 -42.38 38.25 39.97
C GLU A 222 -42.97 39.67 40.06
N ARG A 223 -43.72 40.11 39.04
CA ARG A 223 -44.41 41.40 39.05
C ARG A 223 -45.47 41.46 40.14
N LEU A 224 -46.34 40.45 40.22
CA LEU A 224 -47.37 40.38 41.27
C LEU A 224 -46.73 40.31 42.67
N GLN A 225 -45.62 39.59 42.82
CA GLN A 225 -44.86 39.55 44.06
C GLN A 225 -44.27 40.92 44.40
N ALA A 226 -43.72 41.65 43.43
CA ALA A 226 -43.25 43.02 43.61
C ALA A 226 -44.38 44.02 43.92
N GLU A 227 -45.59 43.81 43.40
CA GLU A 227 -46.79 44.61 43.75
C GLU A 227 -47.31 44.26 45.16
N LEU A 228 -47.19 43.01 45.60
CA LEU A 228 -47.54 42.58 46.94
C LEU A 228 -46.55 43.06 48.01
N GLN A 229 -45.24 43.11 47.73
CA GLN A 229 -44.21 43.58 48.67
C GLN A 229 -44.53 44.93 49.36
N PRO A 230 -44.90 46.02 48.65
CA PRO A 230 -45.24 47.28 49.30
C PRO A 230 -46.59 47.22 50.04
N LEU A 231 -47.53 46.37 49.62
CA LEU A 231 -48.80 46.17 50.32
C LEU A 231 -48.59 45.38 51.63
N GLU A 232 -47.74 44.36 51.59
CA GLU A 232 -47.29 43.61 52.76
C GLU A 232 -46.48 44.50 53.69
N ALA A 233 -45.56 45.32 53.18
CA ALA A 233 -44.82 46.32 53.96
C ALA A 233 -45.77 47.36 54.58
N LYS A 234 -46.79 47.85 53.87
CA LYS A 234 -47.84 48.72 54.46
C LYS A 234 -48.64 48.00 55.54
N ARG A 235 -48.96 46.72 55.36
CA ARG A 235 -49.62 45.89 56.39
C ARG A 235 -48.72 45.65 57.61
N GLN A 236 -47.43 45.40 57.38
CA GLN A 236 -46.45 45.21 58.45
C GLN A 236 -46.16 46.52 59.15
N ASN A 237 -46.06 47.65 58.45
CA ASN A 237 -45.87 48.98 59.02
C ASN A 237 -47.11 49.44 59.79
N SER A 238 -48.33 49.12 59.37
CA SER A 238 -49.53 49.38 60.18
C SER A 238 -49.62 48.47 61.41
N LYS A 239 -49.26 47.18 61.29
CA LYS A 239 -49.12 46.27 62.44
C LYS A 239 -47.99 46.69 63.37
N ALA A 240 -46.86 47.14 62.83
CA ALA A 240 -45.70 47.63 63.55
C ALA A 240 -46.01 48.98 64.18
N ALA A 241 -46.70 49.90 63.51
CA ALA A 241 -47.20 51.14 64.11
C ALA A 241 -48.21 50.87 65.22
N ALA A 242 -49.04 49.83 65.13
CA ALA A 242 -49.87 49.38 66.24
C ALA A 242 -49.03 48.75 67.39
N LYS A 243 -47.95 48.03 67.05
CA LYS A 243 -47.00 47.42 67.99
C LYS A 243 -45.99 48.43 68.57
N GLU A 244 -45.75 49.54 67.89
CA GLU A 244 -44.87 50.67 68.20
C GLU A 244 -45.67 51.80 68.82
N ALA A 245 -46.98 51.90 68.64
CA ALA A 245 -47.84 52.58 69.62
C ALA A 245 -47.81 51.84 70.97
N ARG A 246 -47.62 50.51 70.95
CA ARG A 246 -47.28 49.72 72.15
C ARG A 246 -45.83 49.89 72.62
N ARG A 247 -44.84 50.01 71.72
CA ARG A 247 -43.39 50.18 72.04
C ARG A 247 -42.89 51.64 72.15
N ARG A 248 -43.63 52.67 71.74
CA ARG A 248 -43.42 54.09 72.15
C ARG A 248 -43.90 54.34 73.59
N LYS A 249 -44.27 53.27 74.28
CA LYS A 249 -44.26 53.18 75.74
C LYS A 249 -42.91 52.69 76.30
N GLU A 250 -42.00 52.15 75.47
CA GLU A 250 -40.78 51.45 75.87
C GLU A 250 -39.64 51.58 74.82
N GLY A 251 -38.81 52.64 74.96
CA GLY A 251 -37.38 52.59 74.58
C GLY A 251 -36.94 53.15 73.22
N ALA A 252 -35.80 53.87 73.23
CA ALA A 252 -35.21 54.70 72.18
C ALA A 252 -33.79 54.26 71.73
N GLY A 253 -33.33 54.82 70.60
CA GLY A 253 -31.92 54.86 70.12
C GLY A 253 -31.57 53.80 69.06
N GLY A 254 -30.76 54.01 68.01
CA GLY A 254 -29.94 55.13 67.51
C GLY A 254 -29.06 54.64 66.32
N ASP A 255 -28.53 55.58 65.53
CA ASP A 255 -27.35 55.55 64.60
C ASP A 255 -27.25 54.53 63.43
N ALA A 256 -26.41 54.68 62.39
CA ALA A 256 -25.99 55.76 61.46
C ALA A 256 -25.09 55.08 60.38
N ASP A 257 -25.09 55.64 59.16
CA ASP A 257 -24.01 55.68 58.14
C ASP A 257 -23.65 54.54 57.14
N ASP A 258 -23.11 55.04 56.01
CA ASP A 258 -22.21 54.50 54.96
C ASP A 258 -22.72 54.05 53.56
N LEU A 259 -22.80 55.06 52.68
CA LEU A 259 -22.00 55.33 51.45
C LEU A 259 -21.37 54.21 50.57
N GLU A 260 -21.41 54.53 49.26
CA GLU A 260 -20.45 54.29 48.17
C GLU A 260 -20.60 53.13 47.14
N GLU A 261 -21.00 53.57 45.92
CA GLU A 261 -20.39 53.38 44.58
C GLU A 261 -19.86 52.01 44.07
N ARG A 262 -20.28 51.66 42.84
CA ARG A 262 -19.30 51.35 41.77
C ARG A 262 -19.86 51.35 40.34
N GLU A 263 -19.13 52.06 39.48
CA GLU A 263 -19.34 52.30 38.06
C GLU A 263 -18.62 51.26 37.15
N HIS A 264 -19.12 51.22 35.91
CA HIS A 264 -18.76 50.46 34.71
C HIS A 264 -17.28 50.25 34.32
N HIS A 265 -17.03 49.10 33.66
CA HIS A 265 -15.91 48.93 32.73
C HIS A 265 -16.37 48.97 31.25
N ARG A 266 -15.85 49.96 30.52
CA ARG A 266 -15.91 50.09 29.05
C ARG A 266 -14.85 49.24 28.36
N ARG A 267 -15.21 48.71 27.18
CA ARG A 267 -14.33 48.11 26.16
C ARG A 267 -13.48 49.16 25.43
N PRO A 268 -12.33 48.80 24.81
CA PRO A 268 -11.74 49.59 23.73
C PRO A 268 -12.00 48.95 22.33
N PRO A 269 -12.05 49.76 21.26
CA PRO A 269 -12.12 49.30 19.87
C PRO A 269 -10.71 49.21 19.27
N ASN A 270 -10.50 48.31 18.30
CA ASN A 270 -9.27 48.28 17.51
C ASN A 270 -9.60 48.14 16.02
N THR A 271 -9.71 49.28 15.35
CA THR A 271 -9.76 49.39 13.89
C THR A 271 -8.40 49.92 13.41
N ALA A 272 -7.49 49.01 13.07
CA ALA A 272 -6.19 49.35 12.49
C ALA A 272 -6.24 49.21 10.96
N LYS A 273 -5.95 50.31 10.25
CA LYS A 273 -5.78 50.41 8.80
C LYS A 273 -4.81 49.34 8.27
N MET A 274 -5.29 48.43 7.42
CA MET A 274 -4.44 47.46 6.72
C MET A 274 -3.73 48.12 5.53
N THR A 275 -2.51 48.62 5.72
CA THR A 275 -1.63 49.03 4.62
C THR A 275 -0.69 47.88 4.24
N LYS A 276 -0.66 47.50 2.96
CA LYS A 276 0.29 46.52 2.38
C LYS A 276 1.53 47.26 1.89
N GLY A 277 2.71 46.65 2.01
CA GLY A 277 3.97 47.23 1.53
C GLY A 277 4.96 47.55 2.65
N THR A 278 5.74 48.63 2.49
CA THR A 278 6.85 49.04 3.38
C THR A 278 6.47 49.09 4.86
N SER A 279 5.32 49.69 5.19
CA SER A 279 4.79 49.78 6.57
C SER A 279 4.60 48.41 7.24
N SER A 280 4.20 47.40 6.46
CA SER A 280 3.98 46.03 6.95
C SER A 280 5.27 45.21 7.09
N PHE A 281 6.36 45.56 6.40
CA PHE A 281 7.63 44.83 6.47
C PHE A 281 8.34 45.02 7.81
N GLY A 282 8.22 46.19 8.45
CA GLY A 282 8.82 46.46 9.77
C GLY A 282 8.31 45.52 10.87
N LYS A 283 7.10 44.97 10.71
CA LYS A 283 6.49 44.02 11.66
C LYS A 283 6.94 42.56 11.45
N ARG A 284 7.76 42.26 10.44
CA ARG A 284 8.16 40.88 10.05
C ARG A 284 9.49 40.43 10.70
N HIS A 285 9.55 40.45 12.03
CA HIS A 285 10.74 39.98 12.78
C HIS A 285 10.71 38.46 13.09
N ASN A 286 9.52 37.84 13.11
CA ASN A 286 9.38 36.42 13.41
C ASN A 286 9.88 35.54 12.25
N LYS A 287 10.67 34.50 12.57
CA LYS A 287 11.16 33.53 11.59
C LYS A 287 10.33 32.25 11.65
N THR A 288 9.81 31.83 10.50
CA THR A 288 9.03 30.58 10.39
C THR A 288 9.90 29.33 10.28
N HIS A 289 11.16 29.50 9.85
CA HIS A 289 12.08 28.40 9.57
C HIS A 289 13.43 28.52 10.33
N THR A 290 13.91 27.39 10.86
CA THR A 290 15.21 27.21 11.52
C THR A 290 16.05 26.14 10.81
N LEU A 291 17.29 25.93 11.28
CA LEU A 291 18.18 24.90 10.73
C LEU A 291 17.64 23.49 11.01
N CYS A 292 17.57 22.67 9.96
CA CYS A 292 17.19 21.27 10.10
C CYS A 292 18.41 20.40 10.46
N ARG A 293 18.29 19.58 11.51
CA ARG A 293 19.36 18.66 11.96
C ARG A 293 19.82 17.68 10.88
N ARG A 294 18.93 17.19 10.01
CA ARG A 294 19.29 16.21 8.97
C ARG A 294 19.99 16.83 7.76
N CYS A 295 19.47 17.93 7.22
CA CYS A 295 19.96 18.48 5.95
C CYS A 295 20.79 19.77 6.10
N GLY A 296 20.91 20.32 7.31
CA GLY A 296 21.66 21.55 7.60
C GLY A 296 21.08 22.83 7.00
N ARG A 297 19.96 22.77 6.26
CA ARG A 297 19.33 23.93 5.62
C ARG A 297 18.33 24.61 6.57
N ARG A 298 18.21 25.94 6.49
CA ARG A 298 17.19 26.73 7.20
C ARG A 298 15.80 26.48 6.59
N SER A 299 15.23 25.33 6.93
CA SER A 299 14.04 24.78 6.28
C SER A 299 13.17 23.97 7.24
N LEU A 300 13.55 23.87 8.52
CA LEU A 300 12.70 23.27 9.54
C LEU A 300 11.64 24.29 9.96
N HIS A 301 10.38 24.00 9.67
CA HIS A 301 9.29 24.88 10.06
C HIS A 301 9.00 24.72 11.55
N ILE A 302 9.04 25.82 12.31
CA ILE A 302 8.94 25.78 13.79
C ILE A 302 7.58 25.24 14.23
N GLN A 303 6.49 25.84 13.76
CA GLN A 303 5.12 25.43 14.15
C GLN A 303 4.71 24.04 13.63
N LYS A 304 5.07 23.71 12.38
CA LYS A 304 4.69 22.43 11.75
C LYS A 304 5.65 21.29 12.08
N HIS A 305 6.71 21.57 12.84
CA HIS A 305 7.77 20.63 13.21
C HIS A 305 8.30 19.78 12.04
N THR A 306 8.28 20.31 10.82
CA THR A 306 8.57 19.55 9.58
C THR A 306 9.50 20.32 8.67
N CYS A 307 10.48 19.63 8.08
CA CYS A 307 11.45 20.22 7.18
C CYS A 307 10.93 20.27 5.74
N SER A 308 10.78 21.48 5.21
CA SER A 308 10.33 21.73 3.83
C SER A 308 11.31 21.26 2.76
N SER A 309 12.55 20.90 3.12
CA SER A 309 13.55 20.40 2.17
C SER A 309 13.66 18.87 2.19
N CYS A 310 13.94 18.27 3.35
CA CYS A 310 14.22 16.84 3.49
C CYS A 310 13.09 16.03 4.13
N GLY A 311 12.05 16.66 4.66
CA GLY A 311 10.91 15.97 5.27
C GLY A 311 11.12 15.49 6.71
N TYR A 312 12.25 15.80 7.36
CA TYR A 312 12.45 15.53 8.79
C TYR A 312 11.23 16.03 9.60
N PRO A 313 10.63 15.24 10.50
CA PRO A 313 11.16 14.03 11.13
C PRO A 313 10.95 12.72 10.36
N SER A 314 10.20 12.69 9.26
CA SER A 314 9.95 11.46 8.47
C SER A 314 11.26 10.71 8.19
N ALA A 315 11.29 9.39 8.37
CA ALA A 315 12.51 8.59 8.22
C ALA A 315 13.10 8.73 6.80
N LYS A 316 12.25 8.73 5.77
CA LYS A 316 12.68 8.84 4.37
C LYS A 316 12.94 10.30 3.99
N THR A 317 14.04 10.53 3.28
CA THR A 317 14.32 11.84 2.68
C THR A 317 13.31 12.15 1.59
N ARG A 318 12.57 13.23 1.78
CA ARG A 318 11.57 13.71 0.82
C ARG A 318 12.23 14.12 -0.50
N LYS A 319 11.76 13.53 -1.60
CA LYS A 319 12.14 13.81 -2.99
C LYS A 319 10.90 13.80 -3.87
N TYR A 320 10.90 14.59 -4.94
CA TYR A 320 9.83 14.59 -5.94
C TYR A 320 10.38 14.42 -7.34
N ASN A 321 9.60 13.78 -8.21
CA ASN A 321 10.03 13.50 -9.58
C ASN A 321 9.99 14.72 -10.49
N TRP A 322 9.10 15.68 -10.24
CA TRP A 322 8.94 16.90 -11.01
C TRP A 322 10.12 17.90 -10.90
N SER A 323 11.07 17.70 -9.98
CA SER A 323 12.25 18.58 -9.86
C SER A 323 13.56 17.80 -9.91
N GLU A 324 14.05 17.56 -11.12
CA GLU A 324 15.33 16.87 -11.35
C GLU A 324 16.52 17.62 -10.76
N LYS A 325 16.54 18.95 -10.88
CA LYS A 325 17.60 19.79 -10.27
C LYS A 325 17.62 19.67 -8.75
N ALA A 326 16.48 19.44 -8.10
CA ALA A 326 16.43 19.20 -6.66
C ALA A 326 16.99 17.82 -6.29
N LYS A 327 16.71 16.79 -7.10
CA LYS A 327 17.31 15.45 -6.93
C LYS A 327 18.84 15.53 -7.04
N ARG A 328 19.37 16.10 -8.12
CA ARG A 328 20.82 16.19 -8.39
C ARG A 328 21.64 16.86 -7.27
N ARG A 329 21.05 17.80 -6.52
CA ARG A 329 21.75 18.48 -5.40
C ARG A 329 21.88 17.64 -4.13
N LYS A 330 21.28 16.44 -4.08
CA LYS A 330 21.21 15.59 -2.87
C LYS A 330 21.47 14.10 -3.17
N THR A 331 21.84 13.77 -4.40
CA THR A 331 22.15 12.40 -4.82
C THR A 331 23.45 11.91 -4.18
N VAL A 332 23.64 10.58 -4.17
CA VAL A 332 24.93 9.97 -3.80
C VAL A 332 26.01 10.59 -4.68
N GLY A 333 27.16 10.96 -4.09
CA GLY A 333 28.21 11.71 -4.80
C GLY A 333 28.39 13.14 -4.32
N THR A 334 27.34 13.82 -3.83
CA THR A 334 27.44 15.25 -3.48
C THR A 334 28.15 15.53 -2.15
N GLY A 335 28.41 14.49 -1.35
CA GLY A 335 29.05 14.61 -0.03
C GLY A 335 30.31 13.77 0.06
N ARG A 336 30.96 13.75 1.24
CA ARG A 336 32.27 13.11 1.46
C ARG A 336 32.32 11.58 1.26
N MET A 337 31.19 10.91 1.11
CA MET A 337 31.07 9.45 0.86
C MET A 337 32.04 8.60 1.70
N ARG A 338 32.12 8.83 3.02
CA ARG A 338 33.14 8.25 3.91
C ARG A 338 33.36 6.74 3.75
N TYR A 339 32.29 5.97 3.56
CA TYR A 339 32.35 4.53 3.32
C TYR A 339 32.53 4.21 1.83
N LEU A 340 31.60 4.69 0.98
CA LEU A 340 31.55 4.34 -0.44
C LEU A 340 32.81 4.72 -1.23
N LYS A 341 33.56 5.75 -0.80
CA LYS A 341 34.83 6.15 -1.44
C LYS A 341 35.88 5.02 -1.42
N ASP A 342 35.87 4.18 -0.37
CA ASP A 342 36.83 3.09 -0.19
C ASP A 342 36.31 1.76 -0.75
N VAL A 343 35.00 1.66 -1.01
CA VAL A 343 34.36 0.41 -1.44
C VAL A 343 34.94 -0.10 -2.75
N SER A 344 35.16 0.74 -3.76
CA SER A 344 35.72 0.30 -5.05
C SER A 344 37.14 -0.28 -4.89
N ARG A 345 37.94 0.26 -3.98
CA ARG A 345 39.28 -0.27 -3.66
C ARG A 345 39.16 -1.59 -2.88
N ARG A 346 38.28 -1.66 -1.89
CA ARG A 346 38.03 -2.90 -1.11
C ARG A 346 37.50 -4.02 -1.99
N PHE A 347 36.63 -3.71 -2.96
CA PHE A 347 36.09 -4.66 -3.92
C PHE A 347 37.20 -5.28 -4.78
N LYS A 348 38.10 -4.46 -5.34
CA LYS A 348 39.28 -4.94 -6.07
C LYS A 348 40.18 -5.84 -5.21
N ASN A 349 40.20 -5.61 -3.90
CA ASN A 349 40.99 -6.37 -2.93
C ASN A 349 40.18 -7.51 -2.28
N GLY A 350 39.04 -7.92 -2.83
CA GLY A 350 38.26 -9.06 -2.35
C GLY A 350 37.67 -8.90 -0.95
N PHE A 351 37.43 -7.66 -0.50
CA PHE A 351 36.89 -7.33 0.83
C PHE A 351 37.65 -7.96 2.01
N GLN A 352 38.95 -8.19 1.86
CA GLN A 352 39.81 -8.73 2.92
C GLN A 352 39.62 -7.95 4.24
N THR A 353 39.54 -8.71 5.33
CA THR A 353 39.47 -8.19 6.71
C THR A 353 40.69 -8.70 7.47
N GLY A 354 41.23 -7.88 8.38
CA GLY A 354 42.49 -8.19 9.10
C GLY A 354 43.73 -7.56 8.49
N VAL A 355 44.91 -8.01 8.94
CA VAL A 355 46.20 -7.53 8.46
C VAL A 355 46.54 -8.10 7.07
N PRO A 356 47.11 -7.32 6.15
CA PRO A 356 47.55 -7.82 4.85
C PRO A 356 48.51 -9.00 4.98
N LYS A 357 48.39 -9.99 4.09
CA LYS A 357 49.31 -11.14 4.05
C LYS A 357 50.75 -10.64 3.81
N GLY A 358 51.62 -10.78 4.81
CA GLY A 358 53.02 -10.32 4.77
C GLY A 358 53.29 -8.93 5.36
N SER A 359 52.32 -8.26 6.00
CA SER A 359 52.58 -7.00 6.70
C SER A 359 53.25 -7.22 8.06
N ALA A 360 54.30 -6.45 8.37
CA ALA A 360 54.98 -6.44 9.68
C ALA A 360 54.17 -5.72 10.79
N GLY A 361 52.85 -5.96 10.84
CA GLY A 361 51.98 -5.44 11.90
C GLY A 361 52.10 -6.25 13.19
N PRO A 362 51.72 -5.69 14.36
CA PRO A 362 51.77 -6.42 15.62
C PRO A 362 50.83 -7.62 15.54
N ALA A 363 51.39 -8.83 15.69
CA ALA A 363 50.62 -10.05 15.74
C ALA A 363 49.69 -10.00 16.96
N VAL A 364 48.39 -9.95 16.73
CA VAL A 364 47.38 -10.04 17.79
C VAL A 364 47.51 -11.43 18.40
N GLN A 365 48.03 -11.52 19.62
CA GLN A 365 47.95 -12.72 20.45
C GLN A 365 46.47 -13.01 20.70
N GLN A 366 45.99 -14.12 20.16
CA GLN A 366 44.68 -14.66 20.48
C GLN A 366 44.78 -15.29 21.88
N SER A 367 44.04 -14.74 22.84
CA SER A 367 43.74 -15.32 24.15
C SER A 367 42.41 -16.03 24.13
#